data_AF-A0A4Y8SCD1-F1
#
_entry.id   AF-A0A4Y8SCD1-F1
#
_cell.length_a   1.000
_cell.length_b   1.000
_cell.length_c   1.000
_cell.angle_alpha   90.00
_cell.angle_beta   90.00
_cell.angle_gamma   90.00
#
_symmetry.space_group_name_H-M   'P 1'
#
loop_
_entity.id
_entity.type
_entity.pdbx_description
1 polymer ?
#
loop_
_entity_poly.entity_id
_entity_poly.type
_entity_poly.pdbx_seq_one_letter_code
_entity_poly.pdbx_strand_id
1 'polypeptide(L)'
;MRAKEGGMTLLEVLLAMTVLALGVFAAAALQVRGMQAADSARRDGLALQLAQGMLERVRARGALDAGEEGAWRARVTQALGASAQGRVRRAPGMLALEVHWPSMADRRPALQLQGRVLP
;
A
#
# COMPACT_ATOMS: atom_id res chain seq x y z
N MET A 1 -23.77 42.99 -38.68
CA MET A 1 -24.75 42.41 -37.73
C MET A 1 -24.12 42.40 -36.35
N ARG A 2 -24.65 43.16 -35.37
CA ARG A 2 -24.15 43.10 -33.98
C ARG A 2 -24.86 41.93 -33.28
N ALA A 3 -24.10 40.95 -32.79
CA ALA A 3 -24.64 39.93 -31.92
C ALA A 3 -25.15 40.59 -30.63
N LYS A 4 -26.35 40.24 -30.18
CA LYS A 4 -26.87 40.68 -28.87
C LYS A 4 -26.07 39.96 -27.79
N GLU A 5 -25.31 40.71 -27.00
CA GLU A 5 -24.73 40.19 -25.76
C GLU A 5 -25.86 39.89 -24.77
N GLY A 6 -26.04 38.61 -24.45
CA GLY A 6 -26.97 38.17 -23.41
C GLY A 6 -26.29 38.24 -22.05
N GLY A 7 -26.87 38.98 -21.11
CA GLY A 7 -26.42 38.95 -19.71
C GLY A 7 -26.77 37.62 -19.04
N MET A 8 -25.96 37.21 -18.05
CA MET A 8 -26.20 35.99 -17.28
C MET A 8 -27.30 36.22 -16.23
N THR A 9 -28.24 35.28 -16.12
CA THR A 9 -29.29 35.34 -15.12
C THR A 9 -28.79 34.85 -13.75
N LEU A 10 -29.43 35.30 -12.66
CA LEU A 10 -29.10 34.83 -11.31
C LEU A 10 -29.26 33.30 -11.18
N LEU A 11 -30.28 32.74 -11.84
CA LEU A 11 -30.54 31.29 -11.81
C LEU A 11 -29.42 30.50 -12.49
N GLU A 12 -28.87 30.99 -13.60
CA GLU A 12 -27.72 30.37 -14.26
C GLU A 12 -26.47 30.39 -13.39
N VAL A 13 -26.20 31.49 -12.69
CA VAL A 13 -25.05 31.58 -11.77
C VAL A 13 -25.22 30.62 -10.60
N LEU A 14 -26.42 30.55 -10.01
CA LEU A 14 -26.72 29.61 -8.93
C LEU A 14 -26.58 28.16 -9.39
N LEU A 15 -27.07 27.83 -10.58
CA LEU A 15 -26.90 26.50 -11.16
C LEU A 15 -25.42 26.18 -11.41
N ALA A 16 -24.66 27.11 -11.98
CA ALA A 16 -23.23 26.95 -12.23
C ALA A 16 -22.46 26.71 -10.92
N MET A 17 -22.74 27.50 -9.88
CA MET A 17 -22.14 27.32 -8.55
C MET A 17 -22.52 25.99 -7.91
N THR A 18 -23.78 25.54 -8.09
CA THR A 18 -24.23 24.24 -7.57
C THR A 18 -23.49 23.09 -8.24
N VAL A 19 -23.40 23.10 -9.57
CA VAL A 19 -22.66 22.08 -10.34
C VAL A 19 -21.17 22.10 -9.98
N LEU A 20 -20.58 23.29 -9.86
CA LEU A 20 -19.17 23.44 -9.46
C LEU A 20 -18.91 22.87 -8.07
N ALA A 21 -19.76 23.19 -7.09
CA ALA A 21 -19.64 22.70 -5.72
C ALA A 21 -19.70 21.17 -5.67
N LEU A 22 -20.64 20.55 -6.40
CA LEU A 22 -20.76 19.10 -6.52
C LEU A 22 -19.51 18.48 -7.16
N GLY A 23 -18.99 19.10 -8.22
CA GLY A 23 -17.78 18.63 -8.90
C GLY A 23 -16.54 18.66 -8.00
N VAL A 24 -16.34 19.75 -7.27
CA VAL A 24 -15.22 19.89 -6.32
C VAL A 24 -15.34 18.87 -5.18
N PHE A 25 -16.55 18.67 -4.65
CA PHE A 25 -16.76 17.68 -3.58
C PHE A 25 -16.50 16.25 -4.06
N ALA A 26 -16.97 15.90 -5.26
CA ALA A 26 -16.68 14.60 -5.88
C ALA A 26 -15.17 14.40 -6.11
N ALA A 27 -14.47 15.43 -6.60
CA ALA A 27 -13.03 15.38 -6.80
C ALA A 27 -12.27 15.20 -5.49
N ALA A 28 -12.64 15.91 -4.42
CA ALA A 28 -12.05 15.76 -3.10
C ALA A 28 -12.26 14.35 -2.52
N ALA A 29 -13.46 13.79 -2.69
CA ALA A 29 -13.73 12.41 -2.26
C ALA A 29 -12.85 11.39 -3.02
N LEU A 30 -12.64 11.59 -4.33
CA LEU A 30 -11.71 10.78 -5.12
C LEU A 30 -10.26 10.96 -4.67
N GLN A 31 -9.86 12.18 -4.34
CA GLN A 31 -8.52 12.49 -3.87
C GLN A 31 -8.18 11.75 -2.57
N VAL A 32 -9.11 11.73 -1.61
CA VAL A 32 -8.93 10.98 -0.35
C VAL A 32 -8.76 9.48 -0.63
N ARG A 33 -9.58 8.90 -1.51
CA ARG A 33 -9.44 7.49 -1.92
C ARG A 33 -8.12 7.22 -2.63
N GLY A 34 -7.68 8.14 -3.49
CA GLY A 34 -6.38 8.06 -4.17
C GLY A 34 -5.22 8.06 -3.19
N MET A 35 -5.26 8.90 -2.15
CA MET A 35 -4.24 8.91 -1.09
C MET A 35 -4.22 7.59 -0.31
N GLN A 36 -5.39 7.04 0.03
CA GLN A 36 -5.49 5.75 0.72
C GLN A 36 -4.95 4.59 -0.14
N ALA A 37 -5.24 4.59 -1.44
CA ALA A 37 -4.73 3.61 -2.38
C ALA A 37 -3.20 3.71 -2.54
N ALA A 38 -2.67 4.92 -2.68
CA ALA A 38 -1.23 5.16 -2.79
C ALA A 38 -0.47 4.74 -1.51
N ASP A 39 -1.01 5.04 -0.33
CA ASP A 39 -0.41 4.61 0.94
C ASP A 39 -0.45 3.09 1.09
N SER A 40 -1.54 2.44 0.68
CA SER A 40 -1.65 0.97 0.69
C SER A 40 -0.61 0.33 -0.24
N ALA A 41 -0.52 0.80 -1.49
CA ALA A 41 0.46 0.30 -2.46
C ALA A 41 1.91 0.51 -2.00
N ARG A 42 2.19 1.63 -1.32
CA ARG A 42 3.51 1.89 -0.73
C ARG A 42 3.85 0.86 0.36
N ARG A 43 2.91 0.55 1.26
CA ARG A 43 3.11 -0.44 2.33
C ARG A 43 3.31 -1.84 1.76
N ASP A 44 2.51 -2.22 0.76
CA ASP A 44 2.67 -3.49 0.04
C ASP A 44 4.08 -3.60 -0.59
N GLY A 45 4.53 -2.53 -1.25
CA GLY A 45 5.87 -2.45 -1.83
C GLY A 45 6.98 -2.61 -0.80
N LEU A 46 6.87 -1.94 0.37
CA LEU A 46 7.83 -2.08 1.46
C LEU A 46 7.87 -3.51 2.02
N ALA A 47 6.70 -4.13 2.22
CA ALA A 47 6.60 -5.50 2.68
C ALA A 47 7.24 -6.49 1.69
N LEU A 48 6.98 -6.29 0.39
CA LEU A 48 7.56 -7.11 -0.67
C LEU A 48 9.08 -6.94 -0.74
N GLN A 49 9.59 -5.71 -0.70
CA GLN A 49 11.02 -5.44 -0.70
C GLN A 49 11.73 -6.11 0.49
N LEU A 50 11.13 -6.05 1.68
CA LEU A 50 11.69 -6.69 2.88
C LEU A 50 11.65 -8.22 2.80
N ALA A 51 10.56 -8.80 2.27
CA ALA A 51 10.43 -10.24 2.11
C ALA A 51 11.39 -10.78 1.03
N GLN A 52 11.43 -10.15 -0.14
CA GLN A 52 12.35 -10.51 -1.23
C GLN A 52 13.80 -10.38 -0.79
N GLY A 53 14.17 -9.27 -0.15
CA GLY A 53 15.53 -9.07 0.36
C GLY A 53 15.92 -10.09 1.44
N MET A 54 14.97 -10.67 2.19
CA MET A 54 15.26 -11.79 3.08
C MET A 54 15.47 -13.08 2.27
N LEU A 55 14.55 -13.41 1.37
CA LEU A 55 14.63 -14.61 0.55
C LEU A 55 15.92 -14.67 -0.28
N GLU A 56 16.30 -13.57 -0.91
CA GLU A 56 17.53 -13.46 -1.70
C GLU A 56 18.78 -13.67 -0.84
N ARG A 57 18.83 -13.10 0.37
CA ARG A 57 19.95 -13.33 1.29
C ARG A 57 20.08 -14.78 1.71
N VAL A 58 18.98 -15.45 2.06
CA VAL A 58 19.01 -16.87 2.44
C VAL A 58 19.40 -17.73 1.25
N ARG A 59 18.94 -17.41 0.03
CA ARG A 59 19.38 -18.10 -1.20
C ARG A 59 20.87 -17.92 -1.44
N ALA A 60 21.40 -16.72 -1.30
CA ALA A 60 22.83 -16.45 -1.53
C ALA A 60 23.72 -17.14 -0.48
N ARG A 61 23.24 -17.30 0.75
CA ARG A 61 23.98 -17.93 1.85
C ARG A 61 23.73 -19.44 2.00
N GLY A 62 22.66 -19.96 1.41
CA GLY A 62 22.22 -21.36 1.54
C GLY A 62 21.57 -21.71 2.90
N ALA A 63 21.62 -20.80 3.88
CA ALA A 63 21.07 -21.03 5.22
C ALA A 63 20.53 -19.73 5.83
N LEU A 64 19.61 -19.87 6.79
CA LEU A 64 19.10 -18.78 7.61
C LEU A 64 19.79 -18.81 8.97
N ASP A 65 20.49 -17.72 9.31
CA ASP A 65 21.19 -17.61 10.60
C ASP A 65 20.22 -17.34 11.76
N ALA A 66 20.61 -17.73 12.98
CA ALA A 66 19.78 -17.67 14.17
C ALA A 66 19.33 -16.24 14.53
N GLY A 67 20.13 -15.22 14.22
CA GLY A 67 19.81 -13.81 14.48
C GLY A 67 19.09 -13.08 13.35
N GLU A 68 19.14 -13.60 12.11
CA GLU A 68 18.61 -12.91 10.94
C GLU A 68 17.09 -12.76 10.95
N GLU A 69 16.40 -13.78 11.46
CA GLU A 69 14.94 -13.75 11.62
C GLU A 69 14.51 -12.61 12.57
N GLY A 70 15.19 -12.48 13.72
CA GLY A 70 14.91 -11.40 14.68
C GLY A 70 15.16 -10.02 14.08
N ALA A 71 16.30 -9.85 13.40
CA ALA A 71 16.64 -8.59 12.74
C ALA A 71 15.69 -8.26 11.57
N TRP A 72 15.18 -9.25 10.85
CA TRP A 72 14.16 -9.04 9.82
C TRP A 72 12.81 -8.63 10.43
N ARG A 73 12.35 -9.32 11.49
CA ARG A 73 11.12 -8.96 12.22
C ARG A 73 11.16 -7.53 12.74
N ALA A 74 12.28 -7.10 13.32
CA ALA A 74 12.45 -5.72 13.78
C ALA A 74 12.32 -4.69 12.64
N ARG A 75 12.90 -5.00 11.46
CA ARG A 75 12.78 -4.14 10.26
C ARG A 75 11.36 -4.07 9.72
N VAL A 76 10.62 -5.18 9.74
CA VAL A 76 9.20 -5.23 9.37
C VAL A 76 8.39 -4.29 10.27
N THR A 77 8.58 -4.37 11.58
CA THR A 77 7.89 -3.50 12.54
C THR A 77 8.30 -2.03 12.42
N GLN A 78 9.58 -1.76 12.13
CA GLN A 78 10.06 -0.39 11.89
C GLN A 78 9.48 0.22 10.60
N ALA A 79 9.36 -0.57 9.53
CA ALA A 79 8.93 -0.08 8.23
C ALA A 79 7.39 0.00 8.07
N LEU A 80 6.66 -0.92 8.69
CA LEU A 80 5.21 -1.08 8.51
C LEU A 80 4.40 -0.73 9.77
N GLY A 81 5.09 -0.40 10.87
CA GLY A 81 4.50 0.04 12.14
C GLY A 81 4.53 -1.02 13.23
N ALA A 82 4.32 -0.56 14.48
CA ALA A 82 4.44 -1.37 15.70
C ALA A 82 3.57 -2.64 15.72
N SER A 83 2.45 -2.62 14.98
CA SER A 83 1.50 -3.73 14.88
C SER A 83 1.78 -4.69 13.72
N ALA A 84 2.77 -4.39 12.87
CA ALA A 84 3.21 -5.28 11.81
C ALA A 84 4.00 -6.44 12.39
N GLN A 85 3.75 -7.64 11.88
CA GLN A 85 4.45 -8.85 12.30
C GLN A 85 4.94 -9.60 11.07
N GLY A 86 6.21 -9.99 11.11
CA GLY A 86 6.82 -10.90 10.16
C GLY A 86 6.90 -12.30 10.77
N ARG A 87 6.49 -13.31 10.02
CA ARG A 87 6.67 -14.72 10.36
C ARG A 87 7.46 -15.42 9.27
N VAL A 88 8.37 -16.29 9.70
CA VAL A 88 9.20 -17.11 8.83
C VAL A 88 8.85 -18.56 9.12
N ARG A 89 8.44 -19.29 8.08
CA ARG A 89 8.23 -20.73 8.13
C ARG A 89 9.28 -21.40 7.27
N ARG A 90 10.05 -22.30 7.89
CA ARG A 90 11.10 -23.08 7.24
C ARG A 90 10.56 -24.47 6.89
N ALA A 91 10.79 -24.88 5.66
CA ALA A 91 10.59 -26.24 5.18
C ALA A 91 11.86 -26.70 4.43
N PRO A 92 12.06 -28.01 4.21
CA PRO A 92 13.25 -28.51 3.50
C PRO A 92 13.38 -27.84 2.12
N GLY A 93 14.44 -27.06 1.91
CA GLY A 93 14.69 -26.33 0.66
C GLY A 93 13.67 -25.23 0.33
N MET A 94 12.84 -24.78 1.29
CA MET A 94 11.85 -23.73 1.07
C MET A 94 11.74 -22.79 2.28
N LEU A 95 11.68 -21.49 1.99
CA LEU A 95 11.42 -20.43 2.95
C LEU A 95 10.09 -19.78 2.60
N ALA A 96 9.15 -19.82 3.53
CA ALA A 96 7.89 -19.10 3.45
C ALA A 96 7.94 -17.91 4.40
N LEU A 97 7.77 -16.71 3.86
CA LEU A 97 7.75 -15.44 4.56
C LEU A 97 6.32 -14.91 4.55
N GLU A 98 5.77 -14.66 5.71
CA GLU A 98 4.45 -14.06 5.88
C GLU A 98 4.62 -12.74 6.60
N VAL A 99 4.16 -11.66 5.98
CA VAL A 99 4.19 -10.32 6.57
C VAL A 99 2.75 -9.86 6.70
N HIS A 100 2.35 -9.49 7.92
CA HIS A 100 1.01 -9.01 8.19
C HIS A 100 1.04 -7.69 8.94
N TRP A 101 0.18 -6.77 8.54
CA TRP A 101 0.01 -5.48 9.22
C TRP A 101 -1.47 -5.09 9.17
N PRO A 102 -1.97 -4.40 10.20
CA PRO A 102 -3.34 -3.89 10.16
C PRO A 102 -3.42 -2.72 9.17
N SER A 103 -4.36 -2.81 8.23
CA SER A 103 -4.83 -1.69 7.42
C SER A 103 -6.20 -1.24 7.92
N MET A 104 -6.46 0.06 7.94
CA MET A 104 -7.79 0.59 8.26
C MET A 104 -8.82 0.29 7.16
N ALA A 105 -8.37 -0.02 5.94
CA ALA A 105 -9.22 -0.11 4.75
C ALA A 105 -9.62 -1.54 4.35
N ASP A 106 -8.93 -2.58 4.84
CA ASP A 106 -9.17 -3.96 4.37
C ASP A 106 -8.93 -5.02 5.46
N ARG A 107 -9.73 -6.10 5.42
CA ARG A 107 -9.76 -7.12 6.47
C ARG A 107 -8.61 -8.14 6.38
N ARG A 108 -7.76 -8.17 5.34
CA ARG A 108 -6.47 -8.92 5.38
C ARG A 108 -5.38 -8.42 4.40
N PRO A 109 -4.48 -7.50 4.79
CA PRO A 109 -3.18 -7.36 4.14
C PRO A 109 -2.19 -8.34 4.78
N ALA A 110 -2.28 -9.61 4.37
CA ALA A 110 -1.26 -10.61 4.66
C ALA A 110 -0.51 -10.88 3.35
N LEU A 111 0.72 -10.37 3.24
CA LEU A 111 1.60 -10.72 2.14
C LEU A 111 2.27 -12.05 2.46
N GLN A 112 1.95 -13.08 1.68
CA GLN A 112 2.61 -14.39 1.77
C GLN A 112 3.53 -14.58 0.57
N LEU A 113 4.81 -14.79 0.86
CA LEU A 113 5.85 -14.97 -0.14
C LEU A 113 6.57 -16.29 0.12
N GLN A 114 6.47 -17.22 -0.82
CA GLN A 114 7.12 -18.52 -0.73
C GLN A 114 8.24 -18.61 -1.77
N GLY A 115 9.41 -19.07 -1.34
CA GLY A 115 10.56 -19.22 -2.23
C GLY A 115 11.33 -20.49 -1.95
N ARG A 116 11.69 -21.20 -3.02
CA ARG A 116 12.67 -22.29 -2.94
C ARG A 116 14.05 -21.69 -2.60
N VAL A 117 14.70 -22.31 -1.63
CA VAL A 117 16.09 -22.06 -1.22
C VAL A 117 16.84 -23.34 -1.59
N LEU A 118 17.46 -23.34 -2.77
CA LEU A 118 18.33 -24.44 -3.18
C LEU A 118 19.63 -24.35 -2.37
N PRO A 119 20.22 -25.48 -1.93
CA PRO A 119 21.60 -25.51 -1.49
C PRO A 119 22.56 -25.23 -2.64
#